data_AF-X1I3A3-F1
#
_entry.id   AF-X1I3A3-F1
#
_cell.length_a   1.000
_cell.length_b   1.000
_cell.length_c   1.000
_cell.angle_alpha   90.00
_cell.angle_beta   90.00
_cell.angle_gamma   90.00
#
_symmetry.space_group_name_H-M   'P 1'
#
loop_
_entity.id
_entity.type
_entity.pdbx_description
1 polymer ?
#
loop_
_entity_poly.entity_id
_entity_poly.type
_entity_poly.pdbx_seq_one_letter_code
_entity_poly.pdbx_strand_id
1 'polypeptide(L)' 'MKIKQNNDTRYLKFLLPLLDDPDDSVRWSVIKFLAKHKNNPIIFNELKNHLNKELNPIIYSNLKEIFE' A
#
# COMPACT_ATOMS: atom_id res chain seq x y z
N MET A 1 5.55 15.95 -15.77
CA MET A 1 4.31 15.34 -15.26
C MET A 1 4.27 15.51 -13.73
N LYS A 2 3.53 16.49 -13.22
CA LYS A 2 3.46 16.77 -11.77
C LYS A 2 2.45 15.83 -11.11
N ILE A 3 2.87 14.62 -10.75
CA ILE A 3 2.07 13.67 -9.96
C ILE A 3 1.95 14.13 -8.49
N LYS A 4 2.70 15.16 -8.09
CA LYS A 4 3.06 15.43 -6.70
C LYS A 4 1.95 15.94 -5.77
N GLN A 5 0.76 16.33 -6.26
CA GLN A 5 -0.20 17.08 -5.40
C GLN A 5 -1.68 16.86 -5.65
N ASN A 6 -2.09 15.97 -6.55
CA ASN A 6 -3.51 15.66 -6.69
C ASN A 6 -3.79 14.40 -5.89
N ASN A 7 -4.54 14.53 -4.80
CA ASN A 7 -5.10 13.46 -3.95
C ASN A 7 -6.16 12.66 -4.72
N ASP A 8 -5.85 12.35 -5.96
CA ASP A 8 -6.77 11.98 -7.00
C ASP A 8 -6.85 10.46 -7.01
N THR A 9 -7.94 9.99 -6.43
CA THR A 9 -8.22 8.58 -6.18
C THR A 9 -8.28 7.75 -7.45
N ARG A 10 -8.32 8.37 -8.64
CA ARG A 10 -8.33 7.70 -9.94
C ARG A 10 -7.12 6.80 -10.16
N TYR A 11 -5.99 7.04 -9.51
CA TYR A 11 -4.80 6.18 -9.63
C TYR A 11 -4.87 4.95 -8.71
N LEU A 12 -5.70 4.98 -7.66
CA LEU A 12 -5.80 3.86 -6.71
C LEU A 12 -6.23 2.58 -7.41
N LYS A 13 -7.10 2.65 -8.42
CA LYS A 13 -7.50 1.48 -9.21
C LYS A 13 -6.33 0.76 -9.91
N PHE A 14 -5.21 1.46 -10.14
CA PHE A 14 -4.00 0.88 -10.72
C PHE A 14 -2.99 0.46 -9.65
N LEU A 15 -2.94 1.16 -8.52
CA LEU A 15 -2.00 0.88 -7.43
C LEU A 15 -2.45 -0.25 -6.51
N LEU A 16 -3.75 -0.31 -6.17
CA LEU A 16 -4.27 -1.30 -5.24
C LEU A 16 -4.04 -2.76 -5.69
N PRO A 17 -4.22 -3.13 -6.97
CA PRO A 17 -3.91 -4.49 -7.42
C PRO A 17 -2.43 -4.88 -7.23
N LEU A 18 -1.52 -3.90 -7.23
CA LEU A 18 -0.08 -4.17 -7.06
C LEU A 18 0.30 -4.47 -5.60
N LEU A 19 -0.63 -4.35 -4.66
CA LEU A 19 -0.46 -4.95 -3.33
C LEU A 19 -0.37 -6.47 -3.43
N ASP A 20 -0.89 -7.11 -4.47
CA ASP A 20 -0.83 -8.56 -4.64
C ASP A 20 0.13 -8.98 -5.76
N ASP A 21 1.05 -8.09 -6.15
CA ASP A 21 2.07 -8.40 -7.16
C ASP A 21 2.97 -9.55 -6.67
N PRO A 22 3.31 -10.53 -7.53
CA PRO A 22 4.20 -11.62 -7.14
C PRO A 22 5.60 -11.15 -6.74
N ASP A 23 6.05 -9.99 -7.22
CA ASP A 23 7.34 -9.42 -6.87
C ASP A 23 7.25 -8.62 -5.56
N ASP A 24 8.00 -9.09 -4.56
CA ASP A 24 8.12 -8.48 -3.24
C ASP A 24 8.52 -7.00 -3.28
N SER A 25 9.39 -6.62 -4.22
CA SER A 25 9.87 -5.25 -4.38
C SER A 25 8.78 -4.32 -4.91
N VAL A 26 7.88 -4.83 -5.75
CA VAL A 26 6.71 -4.10 -6.26
C VAL A 26 5.73 -3.90 -5.12
N ARG A 27 5.35 -4.98 -4.40
CA ARG A 27 4.46 -4.89 -3.24
C ARG A 27 4.96 -3.87 -2.22
N TRP A 28 6.24 -3.96 -1.86
CA TRP A 28 6.83 -3.05 -0.87
C TRP A 28 6.85 -1.59 -1.35
N SER A 29 7.14 -1.35 -2.62
CA SER A 29 7.13 0.01 -3.19
C SER A 29 5.73 0.63 -3.13
N VAL A 30 4.70 -0.16 -3.41
CA VAL A 30 3.30 0.25 -3.37
C VAL A 30 2.86 0.52 -1.93
N ILE A 31 3.17 -0.40 -0.99
CA ILE A 31 2.89 -0.22 0.44
C ILE A 31 3.51 1.08 0.95
N LYS A 32 4.80 1.32 0.68
CA LYS A 32 5.49 2.56 1.09
C LYS A 32 4.85 3.81 0.52
N PHE A 33 4.36 3.76 -0.72
CA PHE A 33 3.67 4.88 -1.33
C PHE A 33 2.33 5.13 -0.64
N LEU A 34 1.49 4.10 -0.51
CA LEU A 34 0.16 4.16 0.08
C LEU A 34 0.17 4.55 1.56
N ALA A 35 1.18 4.12 2.32
CA ALA A 35 1.33 4.44 3.75
C ALA A 35 1.43 5.96 4.00
N LYS A 36 1.98 6.74 3.06
CA LYS A 36 2.02 8.22 3.14
C LYS A 36 0.63 8.84 3.11
N HIS A 37 -0.37 8.08 2.66
CA HIS A 37 -1.76 8.48 2.52
C HIS A 37 -2.68 7.64 3.43
N LYS A 38 -2.15 7.02 4.50
CA LYS A 38 -2.92 6.14 5.41
C LYS A 38 -4.12 6.79 6.10
N ASN A 39 -4.21 8.12 6.09
CA ASN A 39 -5.37 8.86 6.59
C ASN A 39 -6.60 8.74 5.66
N ASN A 40 -6.42 8.26 4.43
CA ASN A 40 -7.53 7.91 3.55
C ASN A 40 -8.10 6.55 3.98
N PRO A 41 -9.40 6.45 4.35
CA PRO A 41 -9.99 5.23 4.89
C PRO A 41 -9.97 4.05 3.90
N ILE A 42 -10.03 4.32 2.59
CA ILE A 42 -9.92 3.27 1.56
C ILE A 42 -8.51 2.68 1.60
N ILE A 43 -7.49 3.53 1.58
CA ILE A 43 -6.09 3.10 1.61
C ILE A 43 -5.78 2.35 2.92
N PHE A 44 -6.29 2.86 4.05
CA PHE A 44 -6.14 2.22 5.34
C PHE A 44 -6.70 0.80 5.35
N ASN A 45 -7.93 0.62 4.85
CA ASN A 45 -8.57 -0.70 4.80
C ASN A 45 -7.82 -1.64 3.86
N GLU A 46 -7.37 -1.18 2.70
CA GLU A 46 -6.62 -2.01 1.74
C GLU A 46 -5.27 -2.46 2.31
N LEU A 47 -4.53 -1.56 2.95
CA LEU A 47 -3.28 -1.91 3.63
C LEU A 47 -3.53 -2.91 4.78
N LYS A 48 -4.60 -2.74 5.55
CA LYS A 48 -4.96 -3.65 6.65
C LYS A 48 -5.40 -5.02 6.14
N ASN A 49 -6.14 -5.07 5.03
CA ASN A 49 -6.52 -6.32 4.37
C ASN A 49 -5.29 -7.05 3.84
N HIS A 50 -4.36 -6.32 3.21
CA HIS A 50 -3.13 -6.88 2.70
C HIS A 50 -2.22 -7.42 3.82
N LEU A 51 -2.14 -6.74 4.98
CA LEU A 51 -1.41 -7.22 6.16
C LEU A 51 -1.84 -8.63 6.59
N ASN A 52 -3.13 -8.94 6.52
CA ASN A 52 -3.66 -10.24 6.95
C ASN A 52 -3.32 -11.41 6.00
N LYS A 53 -2.84 -11.12 4.79
CA LYS A 53 -2.56 -12.11 3.74
C LYS A 53 -1.11 -12.09 3.23
N GLU A 54 -0.29 -11.12 3.65
CA GLU A 54 1.12 -11.05 3.27
C GLU A 54 1.89 -12.24 3.85
N LEU A 55 2.56 -12.99 2.97
CA LEU A 55 3.31 -14.21 3.32
C LEU A 55 4.80 -13.91 3.55
N ASN A 56 5.32 -12.81 3.00
CA ASN A 56 6.68 -12.38 3.25
C ASN A 56 6.79 -11.79 4.67
N PRO A 57 7.56 -12.40 5.58
CA PRO A 57 7.63 -11.98 6.98
C PRO A 57 8.26 -10.58 7.16
N ILE A 58 9.13 -10.15 6.23
CA ILE A 58 9.75 -8.83 6.26
C ILE A 58 8.72 -7.76 5.90
N ILE A 59 7.96 -7.98 4.82
CA ILE A 59 6.91 -7.05 4.40
C ILE A 59 5.80 -7.00 5.47
N TYR A 60 5.40 -8.15 6.03
CA TYR A 60 4.44 -8.22 7.12
C TYR A 60 4.88 -7.36 8.32
N SER A 61 6.11 -7.53 8.77
CA SER A 61 6.65 -6.79 9.93
C SER A 61 6.67 -5.29 9.66
N ASN A 62 7.19 -4.89 8.50
CA ASN A 62 7.22 -3.48 8.11
C ASN A 62 5.84 -2.86 7.93
N LEU A 63 4.87 -3.61 7.42
CA LEU A 63 3.50 -3.15 7.23
C LEU A 63 2.77 -3.03 8.57
N LYS A 64 3.05 -3.92 9.52
CA LYS A 64 2.50 -3.86 10.88
C LYS A 64 2.92 -2.57 11.60
N GLU A 65 4.18 -2.15 11.48
CA GLU A 65 4.71 -0.90 12.05
C GLU A 65 3.96 0.36 11.57
N ILE A 66 3.24 0.30 10.45
CA ILE A 66 2.46 1.44 9.92
C ILE A 66 1.19 1.69 10.76
N PHE A 67 0.70 0.66 11.47
CA PHE A 67 -0.53 0.68 12.26
C PHE A 67 -0.30 0.84 13.77
N GLU A 68 0.94 0.72 14.24
CA GLU A 68 1.37 1.03 15.60
C GLU A 68 1.61 2.55 15.76
#